data_AF-A0A519ER18-F1
#
_entry.id   AF-A0A519ER18-F1
#
_cell.length_a   1.000
_cell.length_b   1.000
_cell.length_c   1.000
_cell.angle_alpha   90.00
_cell.angle_beta   90.00
_cell.angle_gamma   90.00
#
_symmetry.space_group_name_H-M   'P 1'
#
loop_
_entity.id
_entity.type
_entity.pdbx_description
1 polymer ?
#
loop_
_entity_poly.entity_id
_entity_poly.type
_entity_poly.pdbx_seq_one_letter_code
_entity_poly.pdbx_strand_id
1 'polypeptide(L)'
;PNFATAVQQLNGKIGTLDNRQDKPATVNINGKVDRYAPVTIKGALNPFNPMASLDIATSFKRVELTTLTPYSGKFAGYRIRKGRLNLDLHYLITKGQLKAENKVVVEQLQLGEKVDSPDAVNLPLKLAIALLKDTDGKISIELPVTGDLNNPQFSVMPIVWQTLRNLVVKAAAAPFKFIGGLISGGGGSEDLGTVSFAPGAEELSPEAMASLDKLAAALKARPALRLEIEGTSAEASDGPLIAQQRLEREYQSTYYKILQRRGDKVPAQPSDLTVPADEKAPMLDGIYRTRLKQQPPAEWVNLGKEERQNKLREAVLKSWSSSALLLRQLGQARAGSIKDYLVDKGQLADERVYFIDTTLGKPEKDGRVISPLHLDSE
;
A
#
# COMPACT_ATOMS: atom_id res chain seq x y z
N PRO A 1 24.37 -3.12 24.04
CA PRO A 1 25.07 -2.06 23.30
C PRO A 1 25.57 -0.97 24.24
N ASN A 2 26.81 -0.51 24.05
CA ASN A 2 27.36 0.61 24.82
C ASN A 2 26.66 1.88 24.33
N PHE A 3 25.87 2.49 25.21
CA PHE A 3 25.13 3.72 24.98
C PHE A 3 25.27 4.60 26.22
N ALA A 4 25.50 5.89 26.02
CA ALA A 4 25.50 6.87 27.07
C ALA A 4 24.77 8.11 26.57
N THR A 5 23.78 8.57 27.34
CA THR A 5 23.13 9.87 27.15
C THR A 5 23.11 10.57 28.50
N ALA A 6 23.33 11.88 28.52
CA ALA A 6 23.40 12.63 29.77
C ALA A 6 22.15 13.47 29.94
N VAL A 7 21.44 13.26 31.05
CA VAL A 7 20.43 14.21 31.53
C VAL A 7 21.12 15.20 32.47
N GLN A 8 21.20 16.46 32.05
CA GLN A 8 21.99 17.51 32.68
C GLN A 8 21.11 18.71 33.05
N GLN A 9 21.69 19.66 33.78
CA GLN A 9 21.03 20.91 34.17
C GLN A 9 19.70 20.68 34.89
N LEU A 10 19.64 19.65 35.74
CA LEU A 10 18.49 19.33 36.56
C LEU A 10 18.27 20.47 37.58
N ASN A 11 17.15 21.17 37.43
CA ASN A 11 16.73 22.27 38.28
C ASN A 11 15.29 22.01 38.70
N GLY A 12 15.00 22.07 40.00
CA GLY A 12 13.67 21.75 40.46
C GLY A 12 13.53 21.72 41.96
N LYS A 13 12.38 21.22 42.40
CA LYS A 13 12.05 21.00 43.80
C LYS A 13 11.50 19.60 43.97
N ILE A 14 11.93 18.97 45.05
CA ILE A 14 11.31 17.77 45.61
C ILE A 14 10.65 18.20 46.92
N GLY A 15 9.42 17.77 47.15
CA GLY A 15 8.67 18.04 48.37
C GLY A 15 9.26 17.32 49.58
N THR A 16 8.53 17.36 50.69
CA THR A 16 8.97 16.74 51.94
C THR A 16 9.23 15.25 51.78
N LEU A 17 10.43 14.81 52.15
CA LEU A 17 10.80 13.41 52.27
C LEU A 17 10.59 12.99 53.73
N ASP A 18 9.54 12.24 54.02
CA ASP A 18 9.26 11.68 55.35
C ASP A 18 9.26 10.16 55.27
N ASN A 19 10.12 9.49 56.02
CA ASN A 19 10.19 8.03 56.09
C ASN A 19 9.34 7.43 57.21
N ARG A 20 8.62 8.26 57.98
CA ARG A 20 7.72 7.84 59.06
C ARG A 20 6.25 7.89 58.67
N GLN A 21 5.92 8.69 57.66
CA GLN A 21 4.56 8.83 57.13
C GLN A 21 4.56 8.40 55.67
N ASP A 22 3.55 7.62 55.28
CA ASP A 22 3.36 7.12 53.91
C ASP A 22 2.79 8.23 52.98
N LYS A 23 3.38 9.42 53.01
CA LYS A 23 2.92 10.59 52.24
C LYS A 23 3.74 10.75 50.96
N PRO A 24 3.09 10.87 49.78
CA PRO A 24 3.79 11.17 48.54
C PRO A 24 4.51 12.53 48.59
N ALA A 25 5.78 12.53 48.19
CA ALA A 25 6.57 13.73 47.97
C ALA A 25 6.30 14.25 46.56
N THR A 26 6.00 15.55 46.43
CA THR A 26 5.85 16.18 45.11
C THR A 26 7.18 16.30 44.40
N VAL A 27 7.17 16.20 43.07
CA VAL A 27 8.35 16.35 42.22
C VAL A 27 8.02 17.35 41.13
N ASN A 28 8.92 18.32 40.93
CA ASN A 28 8.89 19.22 39.79
C ASN A 28 10.32 19.56 39.40
N ILE A 29 10.84 18.82 38.43
CA ILE A 29 12.22 18.90 37.96
C ILE A 29 12.21 19.20 36.46
N ASN A 30 13.01 20.17 36.06
CA ASN A 30 13.32 20.47 34.67
C ASN A 30 14.78 20.17 34.39
N GLY A 31 15.09 19.71 33.20
CA GLY A 31 16.44 19.37 32.78
C GLY A 31 16.59 19.40 31.27
N LYS A 32 17.73 18.89 30.80
CA LYS A 32 17.98 18.73 29.37
C LYS A 32 18.72 17.42 29.08
N VAL A 33 18.35 16.72 28.01
CA VAL A 33 19.14 15.63 27.42
C VAL A 33 20.15 16.23 26.44
N ASP A 34 21.40 15.79 26.52
CA ASP A 34 22.51 16.16 25.63
C ASP A 34 22.54 17.67 25.32
N ARG A 35 22.43 18.47 26.39
CA ARG A 35 22.49 19.95 26.44
C ARG A 35 21.29 20.72 25.86
N TYR A 36 20.48 20.15 24.98
CA TYR A 36 19.47 20.91 24.21
C TYR A 36 18.02 20.43 24.36
N ALA A 37 17.79 19.13 24.51
CA ALA A 37 16.44 18.57 24.48
C ALA A 37 15.77 18.70 25.86
N PRO A 38 14.72 19.52 26.04
CA PRO A 38 14.13 19.75 27.36
C PRO A 38 13.53 18.48 27.95
N VAL A 39 13.70 18.33 29.26
CA VAL A 39 13.07 17.30 30.08
C VAL A 39 12.27 17.96 31.18
N THR A 40 11.08 17.43 31.44
CA THR A 40 10.25 17.81 32.57
C THR A 40 9.77 16.56 33.27
N ILE A 41 9.92 16.51 34.60
CA ILE A 41 9.43 15.45 35.48
C ILE A 41 8.54 16.11 36.51
N LYS A 42 7.26 15.77 36.53
CA LYS A 42 6.25 16.34 37.42
C LYS A 42 5.39 15.26 38.05
N GLY A 43 4.93 15.49 39.26
CA GLY A 43 3.94 14.63 39.90
C GLY A 43 4.24 14.44 41.38
N ALA A 44 3.98 13.23 41.89
CA ALA A 44 4.31 12.85 43.25
C ALA A 44 4.64 11.37 43.33
N LEU A 45 5.52 10.99 44.25
CA LEU A 45 5.77 9.59 44.55
C LEU A 45 6.06 9.40 46.04
N ASN A 46 5.84 8.20 46.53
CA ASN A 46 6.35 7.81 47.83
C ASN A 46 7.83 7.37 47.69
N PRO A 47 8.79 8.15 48.21
CA PRO A 47 10.22 7.94 47.97
C PRO A 47 10.76 6.65 48.60
N PHE A 48 10.13 6.16 49.67
CA PHE A 48 10.55 4.96 50.39
C PHE A 48 9.70 3.72 50.07
N ASN A 49 8.53 3.92 49.45
CA ASN A 49 7.69 2.85 48.95
C ASN A 49 7.01 3.24 47.62
N PRO A 50 7.75 3.30 46.49
CA PRO A 50 7.20 3.73 45.20
C PRO A 50 6.05 2.83 44.70
N MET A 51 5.99 1.59 45.19
CA MET A 51 4.93 0.62 44.87
C MET A 51 3.60 0.97 45.55
N ALA A 52 3.61 1.67 46.68
CA ALA A 52 2.38 2.11 47.34
C ALA A 52 1.67 3.20 46.53
N SER A 53 2.42 4.23 46.10
CA SER A 53 1.88 5.33 45.32
C SER A 53 2.98 6.03 44.51
N LEU A 54 2.74 6.12 43.20
CA LEU A 54 3.54 6.90 42.27
C LEU A 54 2.60 7.47 41.21
N ASP A 55 2.69 8.76 40.94
CA ASP A 55 2.02 9.43 39.83
C ASP A 55 3.04 10.41 39.24
N ILE A 56 3.73 9.98 38.19
CA ILE A 56 4.80 10.76 37.57
C ILE A 56 4.55 10.90 36.09
N ALA A 57 4.49 12.16 35.65
CA ALA A 57 4.50 12.55 34.26
C ALA A 57 5.90 13.03 33.88
N THR A 58 6.47 12.41 32.84
CA THR A 58 7.77 12.81 32.27
C THR A 58 7.60 13.17 30.80
N SER A 59 8.14 14.31 30.39
CA SER A 59 8.13 14.76 29.00
C SER A 59 9.54 15.03 28.52
N PHE A 60 9.91 14.41 27.40
CA PHE A 60 11.12 14.67 26.65
C PHE A 60 10.74 15.30 25.32
N LYS A 61 11.33 16.45 24.99
CA LYS A 61 11.05 17.13 23.71
C LYS A 61 12.32 17.24 22.87
N ARG A 62 12.19 16.94 21.58
CA ARG A 62 13.23 17.08 20.55
C ARG A 62 14.53 16.33 20.87
N VAL A 63 14.42 15.11 21.39
CA VAL A 63 15.58 14.23 21.58
C VAL A 63 16.10 13.78 20.22
N GLU A 64 17.40 13.94 19.98
CA GLU A 64 18.01 13.53 18.71
C GLU A 64 18.08 12.00 18.62
N LEU A 65 17.42 11.41 17.62
CA LEU A 65 17.33 9.94 17.48
C LEU A 65 18.65 9.29 17.09
N THR A 66 19.59 10.05 16.54
CA THR A 66 20.94 9.57 16.20
C THR A 66 21.67 9.04 17.43
N THR A 67 21.38 9.57 18.62
CA THR A 67 21.92 9.07 19.89
C THR A 67 21.47 7.63 20.19
N LEU A 68 20.30 7.21 19.70
CA LEU A 68 19.72 5.88 19.91
C LEU A 68 20.20 4.83 18.89
N THR A 69 21.12 5.20 17.99
CA THR A 69 21.66 4.31 16.95
C THR A 69 22.23 2.99 17.49
N PRO A 70 22.92 2.92 18.65
CA PRO A 70 23.38 1.64 19.19
C PRO A 70 22.24 0.66 19.48
N TYR A 71 21.03 1.14 19.80
CA TYR A 71 19.85 0.31 20.00
C TYR A 71 19.17 -0.05 18.69
N SER A 72 18.97 0.91 17.79
CA SER A 72 18.33 0.65 16.50
C SER A 72 19.17 -0.31 15.64
N GLY A 73 20.49 -0.18 15.65
CA GLY A 73 21.38 -1.11 14.95
C GLY A 73 21.28 -2.52 15.53
N LYS A 74 21.24 -2.65 16.86
CA LYS A 74 21.14 -3.95 17.54
C LYS A 74 19.80 -4.64 17.28
N PHE A 75 18.69 -3.94 17.48
CA PHE A 75 17.36 -4.57 17.54
C PHE A 75 16.53 -4.39 16.27
N ALA A 76 16.72 -3.29 15.54
CA ALA A 76 16.01 -3.04 14.28
C ALA A 76 16.87 -3.32 13.04
N GLY A 77 18.19 -3.54 13.19
CA GLY A 77 19.10 -3.83 12.08
C GLY A 77 19.41 -2.63 11.19
N TYR A 78 19.17 -1.40 11.67
CA TYR A 78 19.44 -0.18 10.91
C TYR A 78 20.02 0.91 11.80
N ARG A 79 20.95 1.68 11.25
CA ARG A 79 21.37 2.96 11.86
C ARG A 79 20.31 4.02 11.64
N ILE A 80 20.28 5.04 12.50
CA ILE A 80 19.41 6.19 12.31
C ILE A 80 20.25 7.31 11.73
N ARG A 81 19.90 7.75 10.52
CA ARG A 81 20.59 8.86 9.84
C ARG A 81 20.15 10.21 10.41
N LYS A 82 18.85 10.39 10.63
CA LYS A 82 18.27 11.58 11.26
C LYS A 82 16.88 11.31 11.83
N GLY A 83 16.44 12.20 12.69
CA GLY A 83 15.08 12.26 13.22
C GLY A 83 15.06 12.77 14.65
N ARG A 84 13.89 13.19 15.11
CA ARG A 84 13.68 13.66 16.48
C ARG A 84 12.61 12.84 17.17
N LEU A 85 12.72 12.74 18.49
CA LEU A 85 11.79 12.05 19.36
C LEU A 85 11.21 13.03 20.37
N ASN A 86 9.89 13.03 20.46
CA ASN A 86 9.16 13.54 21.61
C ASN A 86 8.54 12.34 22.34
N LEU A 87 8.71 12.29 23.65
CA LEU A 87 8.24 11.19 24.49
C LEU A 87 7.50 11.78 25.68
N ASP A 88 6.20 11.48 25.80
CA ASP A 88 5.41 11.83 26.96
C ASP A 88 5.01 10.52 27.68
N LEU A 89 5.42 10.41 28.94
CA LEU A 89 5.23 9.24 29.80
C LEU A 89 4.34 9.65 30.97
N HIS A 90 3.30 8.90 31.28
CA HIS A 90 2.52 9.06 32.50
C HIS A 90 2.38 7.72 33.21
N TYR A 91 3.04 7.59 34.35
CA TYR A 91 3.13 6.33 35.09
C TYR A 91 2.40 6.51 36.40
N LEU A 92 1.36 5.72 36.60
CA LEU A 92 0.56 5.65 37.81
C LEU A 92 0.74 4.28 38.44
N ILE A 93 1.16 4.24 39.70
CA ILE A 93 1.22 3.04 40.52
C ILE A 93 0.33 3.25 41.73
N THR A 94 -0.61 2.34 41.94
CA THR A 94 -1.44 2.28 43.15
C THR A 94 -1.38 0.87 43.71
N LYS A 95 -0.78 0.70 44.90
CA LYS A 95 -0.66 -0.60 45.57
C LYS A 95 -0.07 -1.71 44.66
N GLY A 96 0.99 -1.36 43.92
CA GLY A 96 1.70 -2.25 43.00
C GLY A 96 1.04 -2.45 41.63
N GLN A 97 -0.17 -1.91 41.40
CA GLN A 97 -0.79 -1.93 40.08
C GLN A 97 -0.28 -0.77 39.24
N LEU A 98 0.39 -1.08 38.12
CA LEU A 98 0.89 -0.11 37.15
C LEU A 98 -0.19 0.19 36.10
N LYS A 99 -0.41 1.47 35.85
CA LYS A 99 -0.98 2.01 34.62
C LYS A 99 0.01 3.00 34.02
N ALA A 100 0.59 2.64 32.87
CA ALA A 100 1.54 3.46 32.14
C ALA A 100 0.96 3.88 30.79
N GLU A 101 1.00 5.17 30.50
CA GLU A 101 0.64 5.74 29.21
C GLU A 101 1.92 6.27 28.55
N ASN A 102 2.27 5.71 27.39
CA ASN A 102 3.47 6.08 26.66
C ASN A 102 3.06 6.68 25.32
N LYS A 103 3.31 7.97 25.10
CA LYS A 103 3.08 8.66 23.84
C LYS A 103 4.40 8.99 23.18
N VAL A 104 4.61 8.42 22.01
CA VAL A 104 5.84 8.53 21.24
C VAL A 104 5.51 9.29 19.96
N VAL A 105 6.16 10.42 19.73
CA VAL A 105 6.09 11.13 18.44
C VAL A 105 7.49 11.20 17.86
N VAL A 106 7.67 10.54 16.73
CA VAL A 106 8.91 10.56 15.97
C VAL A 106 8.74 11.47 14.77
N GLU A 107 9.65 12.42 14.60
CA GLU A 107 9.62 13.40 13.51
C GLU A 107 10.76 13.15 12.54
N GLN A 108 10.45 13.17 11.24
CA GLN A 108 11.44 13.20 10.17
C GLN A 108 12.46 12.04 10.22
N LEU A 109 12.03 10.88 10.71
CA LEU A 109 12.87 9.68 10.80
C LEU A 109 13.36 9.25 9.41
N GLN A 110 14.67 9.06 9.32
CA GLN A 110 15.33 8.47 8.17
C GLN A 110 16.31 7.40 8.66
N LEU A 111 16.14 6.19 8.13
CA LEU A 111 17.09 5.10 8.35
C LEU A 111 18.37 5.36 7.55
N GLY A 112 19.50 4.95 8.11
CA GLY A 112 20.79 4.89 7.44
C GLY A 112 21.08 3.48 6.94
N GLU A 113 22.36 3.13 6.96
CA GLU A 113 22.87 1.82 6.57
C GLU A 113 22.29 0.68 7.44
N LYS A 114 22.13 -0.48 6.79
CA LYS A 114 21.77 -1.73 7.46
C LYS A 114 22.93 -2.18 8.36
N VAL A 115 22.60 -2.75 9.50
CA VAL A 115 23.55 -3.30 10.46
C VAL A 115 23.28 -4.79 10.59
N ASP A 116 24.30 -5.59 10.37
CA ASP A 116 24.23 -7.02 10.65
C ASP A 116 24.25 -7.22 12.17
N SER A 117 23.12 -7.67 12.70
CA SER A 117 22.94 -7.98 14.10
C SER A 117 22.14 -9.27 14.24
N PRO A 118 22.62 -10.27 15.01
CA PRO A 118 21.88 -11.51 15.24
C PRO A 118 20.59 -11.27 16.02
N ASP A 119 20.49 -10.16 16.75
CA ASP A 119 19.33 -9.76 17.54
C ASP A 119 18.33 -8.89 16.74
N ALA A 120 18.63 -8.57 15.48
CA ALA A 120 17.77 -7.72 14.67
C ALA A 120 16.54 -8.46 14.14
N VAL A 121 15.38 -7.78 14.18
CA VAL A 121 14.16 -8.30 13.58
C VAL A 121 14.20 -8.18 12.06
N ASN A 122 13.91 -9.27 11.35
CA ASN A 122 13.78 -9.25 9.90
C ASN A 122 12.40 -8.72 9.49
N LEU A 123 12.26 -7.39 9.41
CA LEU A 123 11.02 -6.70 9.06
C LEU A 123 11.24 -5.69 7.94
N PRO A 124 10.25 -5.42 7.06
CA PRO A 124 10.32 -4.39 6.03
C PRO A 124 10.13 -3.00 6.66
N LEU A 125 11.13 -2.57 7.43
CA LEU A 125 11.03 -1.40 8.29
C LEU A 125 10.83 -0.10 7.49
N LYS A 126 11.41 0.01 6.29
CA LYS A 126 11.21 1.16 5.40
C LYS A 126 9.73 1.34 5.04
N LEU A 127 9.08 0.26 4.57
CA LEU A 127 7.67 0.28 4.21
C LEU A 127 6.80 0.61 5.42
N ALA A 128 7.05 -0.02 6.57
CA ALA A 128 6.32 0.28 7.80
C ALA A 128 6.47 1.75 8.23
N ILE A 129 7.67 2.31 8.16
CA ILE A 129 7.91 3.74 8.43
C ILE A 129 7.14 4.61 7.44
N ALA A 130 7.14 4.28 6.15
CA ALA A 130 6.40 5.04 5.13
C ALA A 130 4.88 4.99 5.35
N LEU A 131 4.34 3.86 5.79
CA LEU A 131 2.92 3.68 6.14
C LEU A 131 2.53 4.48 7.40
N LEU A 132 3.40 4.48 8.41
CA LEU A 132 3.16 5.14 9.70
C LEU A 132 3.33 6.67 9.63
N LYS A 133 4.17 7.15 8.71
CA LYS A 133 4.55 8.55 8.60
C LYS A 133 3.46 9.39 7.91
N ASP A 134 2.98 10.43 8.58
CA ASP A 134 2.02 11.39 8.00
C ASP A 134 2.65 12.40 7.02
N THR A 135 1.84 13.36 6.56
CA THR A 135 2.27 14.44 5.65
C THR A 135 3.35 15.35 6.22
N ASP A 136 3.39 15.50 7.55
CA ASP A 136 4.40 16.30 8.27
C ASP A 136 5.69 15.51 8.53
N GLY A 137 5.73 14.24 8.10
CA GLY A 137 6.82 13.33 8.39
C GLY A 137 6.82 12.80 9.82
N LYS A 138 5.69 12.86 10.52
CA LYS A 138 5.55 12.42 11.92
C LYS A 138 4.96 11.02 12.02
N ILE A 139 5.41 10.28 13.03
CA ILE A 139 4.90 8.97 13.42
C ILE A 139 4.47 9.08 14.88
N SER A 140 3.18 8.95 15.13
CA SER A 140 2.59 9.05 16.47
C SER A 140 2.11 7.68 16.94
N ILE A 141 2.62 7.23 18.08
CA ILE A 141 2.33 5.91 18.64
C ILE A 141 1.95 6.07 20.11
N GLU A 142 0.81 5.53 20.49
CA GLU A 142 0.38 5.44 21.88
C GLU A 142 0.42 3.97 22.33
N LEU A 143 1.16 3.70 23.41
CA LEU A 143 1.39 2.36 23.95
C LEU A 143 0.96 2.32 25.42
N PRO A 144 -0.33 2.09 25.72
CA PRO A 144 -0.75 1.85 27.08
C PRO A 144 -0.22 0.51 27.58
N VAL A 145 0.29 0.47 28.81
CA VAL A 145 0.75 -0.74 29.48
C VAL A 145 0.15 -0.78 30.88
N THR A 146 -0.49 -1.90 31.21
CA THR A 146 -1.05 -2.13 32.55
C THR A 146 -0.55 -3.46 33.09
N GLY A 147 -0.38 -3.56 34.40
CA GLY A 147 -0.11 -4.85 35.05
C GLY A 147 0.31 -4.74 36.50
N ASP A 148 0.50 -5.89 37.13
CA ASP A 148 0.90 -6.00 38.53
C ASP A 148 2.42 -6.07 38.65
N LEU A 149 3.02 -5.06 39.28
CA LEU A 149 4.46 -4.99 39.51
C LEU A 149 4.96 -5.99 40.56
N ASN A 150 4.06 -6.57 41.36
CA ASN A 150 4.40 -7.64 42.30
C ASN A 150 4.53 -9.00 41.61
N ASN A 151 4.05 -9.13 40.36
CA ASN A 151 4.22 -10.35 39.58
C ASN A 151 5.64 -10.38 38.99
N PRO A 152 6.50 -11.35 39.35
CA PRO A 152 7.88 -11.41 38.85
C PRO A 152 7.97 -11.70 37.34
N GLN A 153 6.89 -12.19 36.72
CA GLN A 153 6.82 -12.38 35.27
C GLN A 153 6.44 -11.10 34.52
N PHE A 154 5.91 -10.09 35.22
CA PHE A 154 5.52 -8.83 34.61
C PHE A 154 6.74 -7.95 34.32
N SER A 155 6.87 -7.54 33.05
CA SER A 155 7.93 -6.65 32.61
C SER A 155 7.42 -5.74 31.50
N VAL A 156 7.64 -4.43 31.66
CA VAL A 156 7.15 -3.41 30.73
C VAL A 156 7.88 -3.49 29.38
N MET A 157 9.20 -3.73 29.41
CA MET A 157 10.04 -3.62 28.21
C MET A 157 9.67 -4.63 27.10
N PRO A 158 9.46 -5.93 27.41
CA PRO A 158 9.00 -6.90 26.42
C PRO A 158 7.62 -6.56 25.84
N ILE A 159 6.69 -6.03 26.65
CA ILE A 159 5.34 -5.65 26.20
C ILE A 159 5.40 -4.50 25.19
N VAL A 160 6.19 -3.46 25.50
CA VAL A 160 6.41 -2.32 24.60
C VAL A 160 7.04 -2.78 23.30
N TRP A 161 8.11 -3.59 23.38
CA TRP A 161 8.80 -4.11 22.20
C TRP A 161 7.89 -5.00 21.33
N GLN A 162 7.12 -5.89 21.95
CA GLN A 162 6.18 -6.76 21.23
C GLN A 162 5.07 -5.95 20.55
N THR A 163 4.56 -4.91 21.20
CA THR A 163 3.53 -4.04 20.60
C THR A 163 4.08 -3.27 19.40
N LEU A 164 5.30 -2.72 19.49
CA LEU A 164 5.97 -2.06 18.37
C LEU A 164 6.25 -3.04 17.21
N ARG A 165 6.73 -4.25 17.51
CA ARG A 165 6.93 -5.30 16.52
C ARG A 165 5.62 -5.66 15.81
N ASN A 166 4.56 -5.88 16.56
CA ASN A 166 3.25 -6.22 16.02
C ASN A 166 2.69 -5.09 15.13
N LEU A 167 2.89 -3.83 15.51
CA LEU A 167 2.49 -2.68 14.71
C LEU A 167 3.20 -2.68 13.35
N VAL A 168 4.53 -2.88 13.33
CA VAL A 168 5.33 -2.96 12.09
C VAL A 168 4.90 -4.14 11.23
N VAL A 169 4.76 -5.34 11.82
CA VAL A 169 4.33 -6.55 11.10
C VAL A 169 2.94 -6.34 10.49
N LYS A 170 1.99 -5.78 11.25
CA LYS A 170 0.62 -5.55 10.79
C LYS A 170 0.56 -4.52 9.67
N ALA A 171 1.33 -3.43 9.77
CA ALA A 171 1.43 -2.44 8.73
C ALA A 171 1.97 -3.06 7.42
N ALA A 172 3.04 -3.85 7.52
CA ALA A 172 3.66 -4.49 6.36
C ALA A 172 2.83 -5.61 5.74
N ALA A 173 2.15 -6.42 6.54
CA ALA A 173 1.38 -7.56 6.06
C ALA A 173 0.06 -7.16 5.37
N ALA A 174 -0.48 -5.98 5.69
CA ALA A 174 -1.74 -5.50 5.13
C ALA A 174 -1.69 -3.97 4.91
N PRO A 175 -0.83 -3.48 4.00
CA PRO A 175 -0.51 -2.06 3.90
C PRO A 175 -1.73 -1.24 3.45
N PHE A 176 -2.54 -1.74 2.51
CA PHE A 176 -3.78 -1.10 2.07
C PHE A 176 -4.85 -1.03 3.16
N LYS A 177 -5.01 -2.08 3.97
CA LYS A 177 -5.93 -2.08 5.12
C LYS A 177 -5.48 -1.10 6.19
N PHE A 178 -4.18 -0.98 6.41
CA PHE A 178 -3.60 -0.04 7.36
C PHE A 178 -3.94 1.40 6.98
N ILE A 179 -3.69 1.81 5.73
CA ILE A 179 -3.99 3.18 5.28
C ILE A 179 -5.49 3.45 5.14
N GLY A 180 -6.28 2.46 4.68
CA GLY A 180 -7.74 2.58 4.56
C GLY A 180 -8.45 2.77 5.91
N GLY A 181 -7.99 2.09 6.97
CA GLY A 181 -8.54 2.21 8.32
C GLY A 181 -8.35 3.60 8.95
N LEU A 182 -7.33 4.36 8.51
CA LEU A 182 -7.03 5.69 9.03
C LEU A 182 -7.88 6.80 8.41
N ILE A 183 -8.33 6.63 7.16
CA ILE A 183 -9.09 7.65 6.42
C ILE A 183 -10.60 7.47 6.62
N SER A 184 -11.04 6.23 6.80
CA SER A 184 -12.47 5.88 6.86
C SER A 184 -13.07 5.91 8.27
N GLY A 185 -12.35 6.42 9.28
CA GLY A 185 -12.90 6.49 10.65
C GLY A 185 -13.33 5.14 11.24
N GLY A 186 -12.71 4.03 10.81
CA GLY A 186 -12.86 2.72 11.44
C GLY A 186 -14.03 1.84 10.98
N GLY A 187 -14.64 2.07 9.81
CA GLY A 187 -15.86 1.36 9.41
C GLY A 187 -15.84 0.48 8.14
N GLY A 188 -14.90 0.68 7.20
CA GLY A 188 -14.94 0.01 5.90
C GLY A 188 -13.66 -0.76 5.60
N SER A 189 -13.71 -2.09 5.69
CA SER A 189 -12.66 -2.98 5.17
C SER A 189 -12.79 -3.11 3.65
N GLU A 190 -12.69 -2.00 2.92
CA GLU A 190 -12.55 -2.08 1.46
C GLU A 190 -11.13 -2.49 1.11
N ASP A 191 -11.01 -3.48 0.23
CA ASP A 191 -9.72 -3.95 -0.24
C ASP A 191 -9.17 -3.00 -1.32
N LEU A 192 -8.51 -1.93 -0.86
CA LEU A 192 -7.86 -0.94 -1.73
C LEU A 192 -6.65 -1.49 -2.48
N GLY A 193 -6.25 -2.75 -2.23
CA GLY A 193 -5.11 -3.39 -2.87
C GLY A 193 -5.44 -4.03 -4.23
N THR A 194 -6.66 -3.87 -4.73
CA THR A 194 -7.10 -4.50 -5.97
C THR A 194 -8.07 -3.63 -6.76
N VAL A 195 -8.07 -3.79 -8.08
CA VAL A 195 -9.04 -3.18 -9.00
C VAL A 195 -9.65 -4.28 -9.87
N SER A 196 -10.97 -4.29 -9.98
CA SER A 196 -11.70 -5.29 -10.76
C SER A 196 -12.12 -4.73 -12.12
N PHE A 197 -11.94 -5.52 -13.17
CA PHE A 197 -12.37 -5.21 -14.53
C PHE A 197 -13.36 -6.25 -15.05
N ALA A 198 -14.30 -5.77 -15.88
CA ALA A 198 -15.15 -6.65 -16.66
C ALA A 198 -14.32 -7.43 -17.72
N PRO A 199 -14.74 -8.65 -18.09
CA PRO A 199 -14.09 -9.43 -19.14
C PRO A 199 -13.92 -8.64 -20.45
N GLY A 200 -12.71 -8.64 -21.00
CA GLY A 200 -12.36 -7.96 -22.26
C GLY A 200 -12.47 -6.44 -22.24
N ALA A 201 -12.68 -5.83 -21.06
CA ALA A 201 -12.82 -4.40 -20.88
C ALA A 201 -11.62 -3.79 -20.13
N GLU A 202 -11.34 -2.53 -20.42
CA GLU A 202 -10.29 -1.72 -19.77
C GLU A 202 -10.87 -0.51 -19.01
N GLU A 203 -12.18 -0.29 -19.12
CA GLU A 203 -12.90 0.76 -18.43
C GLU A 203 -13.06 0.45 -16.94
N LEU A 204 -12.83 1.45 -16.10
CA LEU A 204 -13.07 1.38 -14.67
C LEU A 204 -14.58 1.41 -14.39
N SER A 205 -15.06 0.53 -13.50
CA SER A 205 -16.43 0.61 -13.00
C SER A 205 -16.59 1.77 -12.01
N PRO A 206 -17.83 2.25 -11.74
CA PRO A 206 -18.06 3.25 -10.71
C PRO A 206 -17.52 2.85 -9.32
N GLU A 207 -17.60 1.57 -8.97
CA GLU A 207 -17.07 1.04 -7.72
C GLU A 207 -15.54 1.06 -7.69
N ALA A 208 -14.88 0.73 -8.81
CA ALA A 208 -13.44 0.83 -8.95
C ALA A 208 -12.97 2.28 -8.81
N MET A 209 -13.66 3.23 -9.46
CA MET A 209 -13.38 4.66 -9.35
C MET A 209 -13.48 5.15 -7.89
N ALA A 210 -14.55 4.77 -7.18
CA ALA A 210 -14.73 5.14 -5.77
C ALA A 210 -13.64 4.56 -4.85
N SER A 211 -13.18 3.32 -5.12
CA SER A 211 -12.05 2.72 -4.41
C SER A 211 -10.74 3.48 -4.69
N LEU A 212 -10.50 3.84 -5.96
CA LEU A 212 -9.32 4.60 -6.36
C LEU A 212 -9.32 6.02 -5.78
N ASP A 213 -10.48 6.66 -5.58
CA ASP A 213 -10.58 7.95 -4.89
C ASP A 213 -10.08 7.86 -3.44
N LYS A 214 -10.50 6.81 -2.73
CA LYS A 214 -10.06 6.54 -1.35
C LYS A 214 -8.57 6.22 -1.30
N LEU A 215 -8.07 5.42 -2.23
CA LEU A 215 -6.65 5.12 -2.35
C LEU A 215 -5.84 6.39 -2.64
N ALA A 216 -6.29 7.26 -3.54
CA ALA A 216 -5.64 8.53 -3.84
C ALA A 216 -5.56 9.44 -2.60
N ALA A 217 -6.66 9.57 -1.84
CA ALA A 217 -6.67 10.29 -0.58
C ALA A 217 -5.66 9.70 0.43
N ALA A 218 -5.57 8.36 0.50
CA ALA A 218 -4.62 7.66 1.35
C ALA A 218 -3.16 7.96 1.01
N LEU A 219 -2.84 7.88 -0.27
CA LEU A 219 -1.50 8.11 -0.78
C LEU A 219 -1.09 9.58 -0.67
N LYS A 220 -2.04 10.53 -0.75
CA LYS A 220 -1.77 11.95 -0.46
C LYS A 220 -1.41 12.17 1.00
N ALA A 221 -2.08 11.48 1.93
CA ALA A 221 -1.76 11.54 3.36
C ALA A 221 -0.42 10.87 3.72
N ARG A 222 0.20 10.15 2.78
CA ARG A 222 1.41 9.34 2.96
C ARG A 222 2.40 9.56 1.80
N PRO A 223 3.06 10.73 1.73
CA PRO A 223 3.87 11.12 0.56
C PRO A 223 5.09 10.21 0.31
N ALA A 224 5.56 9.48 1.33
CA ALA A 224 6.68 8.55 1.22
C ALA A 224 6.33 7.21 0.54
N LEU A 225 5.05 6.93 0.29
CA LEU A 225 4.62 5.71 -0.38
C LEU A 225 4.60 5.89 -1.91
N ARG A 226 4.98 4.82 -2.61
CA ARG A 226 4.80 4.64 -4.05
C ARG A 226 3.77 3.55 -4.28
N LEU A 227 3.01 3.70 -5.36
CA LEU A 227 2.06 2.71 -5.83
C LEU A 227 2.62 2.01 -7.06
N GLU A 228 2.54 0.70 -7.07
CA GLU A 228 2.84 -0.13 -8.22
C GLU A 228 1.56 -0.81 -8.70
N ILE A 229 1.30 -0.72 -10.00
CA ILE A 229 0.10 -1.27 -10.64
C ILE A 229 0.51 -2.49 -11.45
N GLU A 230 -0.10 -3.62 -11.14
CA GLU A 230 0.06 -4.86 -11.90
C GLU A 230 -1.14 -5.02 -12.83
N GLY A 231 -0.92 -4.81 -14.13
CA GLY A 231 -1.96 -5.03 -15.13
C GLY A 231 -2.24 -6.51 -15.34
N THR A 232 -3.47 -6.96 -15.10
CA THR A 232 -3.83 -8.38 -15.22
C THR A 232 -4.86 -8.63 -16.32
N SER A 233 -4.68 -9.72 -17.06
CA SER A 233 -5.65 -10.29 -18.00
C SER A 233 -5.84 -11.77 -17.77
N ALA A 234 -6.95 -12.35 -18.21
CA ALA A 234 -7.26 -13.76 -18.05
C ALA A 234 -7.73 -14.35 -19.38
N GLU A 235 -6.96 -15.30 -19.93
CA GLU A 235 -7.25 -15.92 -21.23
C GLU A 235 -8.69 -16.49 -21.31
N ALA A 236 -9.15 -17.13 -20.24
CA ALA A 236 -10.44 -17.82 -20.23
C ALA A 236 -11.65 -16.87 -20.34
N SER A 237 -11.61 -15.69 -19.72
CA SER A 237 -12.71 -14.72 -19.75
C SER A 237 -12.48 -13.58 -20.74
N ASP A 238 -11.26 -13.07 -20.85
CA ASP A 238 -10.92 -11.97 -21.74
C ASP A 238 -10.73 -12.45 -23.19
N GLY A 239 -10.08 -13.60 -23.38
CA GLY A 239 -9.64 -14.10 -24.68
C GLY A 239 -10.74 -14.11 -25.75
N PRO A 240 -11.90 -14.75 -25.51
CA PRO A 240 -12.99 -14.76 -26.48
C PRO A 240 -13.48 -13.36 -26.85
N LEU A 241 -13.53 -12.42 -25.90
CA LEU A 241 -14.06 -11.07 -26.11
C LEU A 241 -13.06 -10.18 -26.85
N ILE A 242 -11.78 -10.19 -26.46
CA ILE A 242 -10.75 -9.44 -27.18
C ILE A 242 -10.56 -9.98 -28.60
N ALA A 243 -10.78 -11.28 -28.83
CA ALA A 243 -10.77 -11.86 -30.16
C ALA A 243 -11.91 -11.32 -31.03
N GLN A 244 -13.11 -11.19 -30.47
CA GLN A 244 -14.26 -10.61 -31.17
C GLN A 244 -14.04 -9.13 -31.49
N GLN A 245 -13.56 -8.35 -30.52
CA GLN A 245 -13.20 -6.95 -30.72
C GLN A 245 -12.10 -6.81 -31.78
N ARG A 246 -11.09 -7.70 -31.77
CA ARG A 246 -10.03 -7.70 -32.78
C ARG A 246 -10.58 -7.99 -34.17
N LEU A 247 -11.45 -8.98 -34.30
CA LEU A 247 -12.09 -9.32 -35.57
C LEU A 247 -12.91 -8.13 -36.10
N GLU A 248 -13.66 -7.45 -35.24
CA GLU A 248 -14.44 -6.28 -35.65
C GLU A 248 -13.53 -5.14 -36.14
N ARG A 249 -12.42 -4.86 -35.43
CA ARG A 249 -11.43 -3.86 -35.86
C ARG A 249 -10.79 -4.22 -37.21
N GLU A 250 -10.57 -5.50 -37.49
CA GLU A 250 -10.06 -5.95 -38.79
C GLU A 250 -11.09 -5.76 -39.91
N TYR A 251 -12.38 -6.02 -39.63
CA TYR A 251 -13.45 -5.67 -40.57
C TYR A 251 -13.46 -4.17 -40.83
N GLN A 252 -13.51 -3.35 -39.78
CA GLN A 252 -13.52 -1.90 -39.88
C GLN A 252 -12.33 -1.36 -40.69
N SER A 253 -11.11 -1.79 -40.37
CA SER A 253 -9.89 -1.39 -41.07
C SER A 253 -9.88 -1.81 -42.55
N THR A 254 -10.34 -3.02 -42.84
CA THR A 254 -10.38 -3.53 -44.21
C THR A 254 -11.47 -2.84 -45.03
N TYR A 255 -12.65 -2.62 -44.45
CA TYR A 255 -13.76 -1.95 -45.10
C TYR A 255 -13.44 -0.47 -45.36
N TYR A 256 -12.82 0.20 -44.39
CA TYR A 256 -12.29 1.57 -44.53
C TYR A 256 -11.40 1.70 -45.77
N LYS A 257 -10.45 0.77 -45.97
CA LYS A 257 -9.55 0.77 -47.13
C LYS A 257 -10.28 0.50 -48.46
N ILE A 258 -11.33 -0.32 -48.44
CA ILE A 258 -12.16 -0.58 -49.63
C ILE A 258 -12.90 0.69 -50.04
N LEU A 259 -13.56 1.35 -49.10
CA LEU A 259 -14.28 2.61 -49.33
C LEU A 259 -13.35 3.71 -49.87
N GLN A 260 -12.17 3.88 -49.26
CA GLN A 260 -11.17 4.83 -49.74
C GLN A 260 -10.74 4.57 -51.19
N ARG A 261 -10.54 3.31 -51.57
CA ARG A 261 -10.17 2.93 -52.95
C ARG A 261 -11.30 3.14 -53.94
N ARG A 262 -12.56 3.01 -53.50
CA ARG A 262 -13.76 3.30 -54.31
C ARG A 262 -14.02 4.81 -54.44
N GLY A 263 -13.36 5.64 -53.64
CA GLY A 263 -13.59 7.10 -53.59
C GLY A 263 -14.77 7.51 -52.71
N ASP A 264 -15.25 6.59 -51.86
CA ASP A 264 -16.35 6.85 -50.94
C ASP A 264 -15.91 7.72 -49.76
N LYS A 265 -16.85 8.47 -49.17
CA LYS A 265 -16.59 9.22 -47.94
C LYS A 265 -16.37 8.27 -46.77
N VAL A 266 -15.29 8.47 -46.04
CA VAL A 266 -14.93 7.69 -44.85
C VAL A 266 -14.78 8.60 -43.63
N PRO A 267 -15.03 8.10 -42.40
CA PRO A 267 -14.84 8.88 -41.17
C PRO A 267 -13.35 9.12 -40.85
N ALA A 268 -13.10 9.83 -39.75
CA ALA A 268 -11.74 10.14 -39.30
C ALA A 268 -10.98 8.89 -38.87
N GLN A 269 -11.64 7.94 -38.18
CA GLN A 269 -11.02 6.70 -37.75
C GLN A 269 -11.79 5.48 -38.26
N PRO A 270 -11.10 4.37 -38.61
CA PRO A 270 -11.78 3.13 -39.01
C PRO A 270 -12.76 2.60 -37.96
N SER A 271 -12.46 2.79 -36.67
CA SER A 271 -13.31 2.36 -35.54
C SER A 271 -14.72 2.95 -35.56
N ASP A 272 -14.92 4.06 -36.27
CA ASP A 272 -16.20 4.77 -36.34
C ASP A 272 -17.11 4.20 -37.45
N LEU A 273 -16.62 3.23 -38.23
CA LEU A 273 -17.41 2.57 -39.26
C LEU A 273 -18.25 1.42 -38.70
N THR A 274 -19.50 1.35 -39.13
CA THR A 274 -20.33 0.15 -39.05
C THR A 274 -20.18 -0.65 -40.33
N VAL A 275 -19.63 -1.87 -40.25
CA VAL A 275 -19.44 -2.72 -41.43
C VAL A 275 -20.71 -3.53 -41.72
N PRO A 276 -21.31 -3.42 -42.91
CA PRO A 276 -22.47 -4.23 -43.31
C PRO A 276 -22.21 -5.74 -43.23
N ALA A 277 -23.21 -6.52 -42.85
CA ALA A 277 -23.05 -7.97 -42.62
C ALA A 277 -22.68 -8.75 -43.89
N ASP A 278 -23.19 -8.32 -45.04
CA ASP A 278 -22.90 -8.84 -46.37
C ASP A 278 -21.45 -8.56 -46.81
N GLU A 279 -20.87 -7.44 -46.37
CA GLU A 279 -19.47 -7.09 -46.62
C GLU A 279 -18.50 -7.88 -45.70
N LYS A 280 -18.90 -8.26 -44.48
CA LYS A 280 -18.06 -9.05 -43.55
C LYS A 280 -17.69 -10.43 -44.11
N ALA A 281 -18.64 -11.09 -44.76
CA ALA A 281 -18.49 -12.43 -45.31
C ALA A 281 -17.29 -12.61 -46.27
N PRO A 282 -17.16 -11.83 -47.36
CA PRO A 282 -16.02 -11.96 -48.29
C PRO A 282 -14.68 -11.56 -47.65
N MET A 283 -14.69 -10.69 -46.64
CA MET A 283 -13.48 -10.23 -45.95
C MET A 283 -12.89 -11.31 -45.04
N LEU A 284 -13.74 -12.17 -44.46
CA LEU A 284 -13.34 -13.19 -43.50
C LEU A 284 -12.37 -14.23 -44.08
N ASP A 285 -12.52 -14.60 -45.36
CA ASP A 285 -11.57 -15.47 -46.08
C ASP A 285 -10.16 -14.85 -46.13
N GLY A 286 -10.08 -13.55 -46.44
CA GLY A 286 -8.82 -12.81 -46.47
C GLY A 286 -8.18 -12.69 -45.09
N ILE A 287 -9.00 -12.40 -44.07
CA ILE A 287 -8.57 -12.34 -42.66
C ILE A 287 -8.05 -13.69 -42.20
N TYR A 288 -8.77 -14.79 -42.48
CA TYR A 288 -8.35 -16.15 -42.14
C TYR A 288 -6.97 -16.47 -42.72
N ARG A 289 -6.79 -16.28 -44.04
CA ARG A 289 -5.51 -16.57 -44.72
C ARG A 289 -4.36 -15.75 -44.16
N THR A 290 -4.60 -14.47 -43.93
CA THR A 290 -3.58 -13.55 -43.39
C THR A 290 -3.21 -13.93 -41.97
N ARG A 291 -4.20 -14.23 -41.13
CA ARG A 291 -3.99 -14.48 -39.70
C ARG A 291 -3.44 -15.86 -39.42
N LEU A 292 -4.05 -16.90 -39.97
CA LEU A 292 -3.65 -18.29 -39.73
C LEU A 292 -2.50 -18.73 -40.66
N LYS A 293 -2.12 -17.90 -41.64
CA LYS A 293 -1.06 -18.20 -42.64
C LYS A 293 -1.29 -19.52 -43.38
N GLN A 294 -2.56 -19.88 -43.58
CA GLN A 294 -2.95 -21.12 -44.26
C GLN A 294 -4.24 -20.92 -45.06
N GLN A 295 -4.48 -21.80 -46.03
CA GLN A 295 -5.75 -21.83 -46.75
C GLN A 295 -6.85 -22.47 -45.89
N PRO A 296 -8.13 -22.06 -46.04
CA PRO A 296 -9.24 -22.81 -45.48
C PRO A 296 -9.17 -24.28 -45.94
N PRO A 297 -9.48 -25.26 -45.06
CA PRO A 297 -9.48 -26.67 -45.43
C PRO A 297 -10.30 -26.95 -46.69
N ALA A 298 -9.78 -27.81 -47.58
CA ALA A 298 -10.42 -28.12 -48.86
C ALA A 298 -11.84 -28.70 -48.67
N GLU A 299 -12.07 -29.46 -47.60
CA GLU A 299 -13.38 -30.02 -47.27
C GLU A 299 -14.45 -28.96 -46.98
N TRP A 300 -14.04 -27.75 -46.59
CA TRP A 300 -14.98 -26.65 -46.31
C TRP A 300 -15.62 -26.08 -47.58
N VAL A 301 -15.12 -26.45 -48.77
CA VAL A 301 -15.72 -26.08 -50.07
C VAL A 301 -17.12 -26.70 -50.22
N ASN A 302 -17.34 -27.87 -49.63
CA ASN A 302 -18.61 -28.60 -49.73
C ASN A 302 -19.65 -28.17 -48.67
N LEU A 303 -19.29 -27.28 -47.76
CA LEU A 303 -20.18 -26.82 -46.69
C LEU A 303 -21.15 -25.75 -47.20
N GLY A 304 -22.30 -25.63 -46.54
CA GLY A 304 -23.21 -24.51 -46.75
C GLY A 304 -22.50 -23.17 -46.47
N LYS A 305 -22.90 -22.11 -47.18
CA LYS A 305 -22.26 -20.77 -47.09
C LYS A 305 -22.16 -20.27 -45.65
N GLU A 306 -23.23 -20.39 -44.88
CA GLU A 306 -23.29 -19.95 -43.47
C GLU A 306 -22.41 -20.82 -42.56
N GLU A 307 -22.45 -22.14 -42.72
CA GLU A 307 -21.61 -23.06 -41.94
C GLU A 307 -20.12 -22.82 -42.17
N ARG A 308 -19.72 -22.63 -43.44
CA ARG A 308 -18.34 -22.29 -43.81
C ARG A 308 -17.90 -20.98 -43.15
N GLN A 309 -18.76 -19.96 -43.15
CA GLN A 309 -18.47 -18.67 -42.52
C GLN A 309 -18.29 -18.81 -41.01
N ASN A 310 -19.15 -19.58 -40.35
CA ASN A 310 -19.04 -19.83 -38.91
C ASN A 310 -17.73 -20.54 -38.57
N LYS A 311 -17.34 -21.58 -39.33
CA LYS A 311 -16.05 -22.27 -39.12
C LYS A 311 -14.84 -21.36 -39.34
N LEU A 312 -14.86 -20.51 -40.37
CA LEU A 312 -13.80 -19.52 -40.60
C LEU A 312 -13.70 -18.54 -39.42
N ARG A 313 -14.84 -18.02 -38.97
CA ARG A 313 -14.94 -17.07 -37.86
C ARG A 313 -14.40 -17.70 -36.58
N GLU A 314 -14.86 -18.89 -36.23
CA GLU A 314 -14.41 -19.62 -35.04
C GLU A 314 -12.90 -19.87 -35.05
N ALA A 315 -12.34 -20.29 -36.19
CA ALA A 315 -10.90 -20.52 -36.31
C ALA A 315 -10.08 -19.23 -36.12
N VAL A 316 -10.54 -18.12 -36.68
CA VAL A 316 -9.91 -16.80 -36.49
C VAL A 316 -10.02 -16.35 -35.03
N LEU A 317 -11.21 -16.44 -34.43
CA LEU A 317 -11.43 -16.06 -33.03
C LEU A 317 -10.56 -16.91 -32.09
N LYS A 318 -10.50 -18.23 -32.31
CA LYS A 318 -9.66 -19.15 -31.53
C LYS A 318 -8.17 -18.81 -31.62
N SER A 319 -7.69 -18.34 -32.78
CA SER A 319 -6.29 -17.90 -32.94
C SER A 319 -5.96 -16.64 -32.14
N TRP A 320 -6.95 -15.76 -31.93
CA TRP A 320 -6.76 -14.53 -31.16
C TRP A 320 -7.07 -14.68 -29.68
N SER A 321 -7.96 -15.58 -29.30
CA SER A 321 -8.36 -15.74 -27.90
C SER A 321 -7.22 -16.16 -27.00
N SER A 322 -6.26 -16.94 -27.52
CA SER A 322 -5.04 -17.34 -26.82
C SER A 322 -3.81 -16.49 -27.17
N SER A 323 -4.01 -15.32 -27.79
CA SER A 323 -2.91 -14.46 -28.22
C SER A 323 -2.29 -13.73 -27.02
N ALA A 324 -1.13 -14.21 -26.57
CA ALA A 324 -0.37 -13.61 -25.46
C ALA A 324 -0.15 -12.09 -25.64
N LEU A 325 0.08 -11.62 -26.87
CA LEU A 325 0.22 -10.21 -27.17
C LEU A 325 -1.07 -9.40 -26.87
N LEU A 326 -2.24 -9.92 -27.24
CA LEU A 326 -3.51 -9.21 -27.05
C LEU A 326 -3.88 -9.16 -25.57
N LEU A 327 -3.64 -10.27 -24.84
CA LEU A 327 -3.84 -10.34 -23.40
C LEU A 327 -2.88 -9.39 -22.66
N ARG A 328 -1.59 -9.36 -23.05
CA ARG A 328 -0.62 -8.40 -22.51
C ARG A 328 -1.05 -6.95 -22.75
N GLN A 329 -1.52 -6.63 -23.97
CA GLN A 329 -2.02 -5.30 -24.29
C GLN A 329 -3.22 -4.91 -23.43
N LEU A 330 -4.17 -5.82 -23.20
CA LEU A 330 -5.31 -5.58 -22.30
C LEU A 330 -4.84 -5.33 -20.86
N GLY A 331 -3.90 -6.13 -20.35
CA GLY A 331 -3.32 -5.92 -19.02
C GLY A 331 -2.65 -4.54 -18.91
N GLN A 332 -1.89 -4.12 -19.93
CA GLN A 332 -1.26 -2.81 -19.98
C GLN A 332 -2.29 -1.68 -20.03
N ALA A 333 -3.35 -1.84 -20.82
CA ALA A 333 -4.42 -0.85 -20.90
C ALA A 333 -5.17 -0.69 -19.58
N ARG A 334 -5.47 -1.80 -18.89
CA ARG A 334 -6.06 -1.77 -17.53
C ARG A 334 -5.17 -1.05 -16.53
N ALA A 335 -3.87 -1.34 -16.54
CA ALA A 335 -2.91 -0.62 -15.70
C ALA A 335 -2.89 0.88 -16.03
N GLY A 336 -2.93 1.21 -17.33
CA GLY A 336 -3.07 2.57 -17.86
C GLY A 336 -4.30 3.27 -17.30
N SER A 337 -5.49 2.68 -17.42
CA SER A 337 -6.74 3.23 -16.90
C SER A 337 -6.67 3.55 -15.39
N ILE A 338 -6.04 2.68 -14.59
CA ILE A 338 -5.83 2.93 -13.15
C ILE A 338 -4.91 4.12 -12.95
N LYS A 339 -3.77 4.17 -13.64
CA LYS A 339 -2.80 5.26 -13.52
C LYS A 339 -3.39 6.59 -13.94
N ASP A 340 -4.02 6.64 -15.11
CA ASP A 340 -4.68 7.84 -15.65
C ASP A 340 -5.72 8.37 -14.66
N TYR A 341 -6.55 7.48 -14.09
CA TYR A 341 -7.50 7.88 -13.07
C TYR A 341 -6.82 8.47 -11.83
N LEU A 342 -5.80 7.80 -11.29
CA LEU A 342 -5.08 8.25 -10.10
C LEU A 342 -4.31 9.56 -10.28
N VAL A 343 -3.78 9.81 -11.48
CA VAL A 343 -3.04 11.04 -11.80
C VAL A 343 -4.02 12.16 -12.14
N ASP A 344 -4.95 11.96 -13.06
CA ASP A 344 -5.81 13.02 -13.58
C ASP A 344 -6.95 13.39 -12.63
N LYS A 345 -7.60 12.39 -12.03
CA LYS A 345 -8.71 12.60 -11.08
C LYS A 345 -8.22 12.55 -9.65
N GLY A 346 -7.40 11.56 -9.33
CA GLY A 346 -6.81 11.38 -8.02
C GLY A 346 -5.76 12.45 -7.68
N GLN A 347 -5.22 13.20 -8.64
CA GLN A 347 -4.17 14.21 -8.45
C GLN A 347 -2.96 13.67 -7.67
N LEU A 348 -2.59 12.42 -7.92
CA LEU A 348 -1.30 11.89 -7.48
C LEU A 348 -0.21 12.31 -8.46
N ALA A 349 0.99 12.55 -7.94
CA ALA A 349 2.14 12.83 -8.78
C ALA A 349 2.49 11.57 -9.60
N ASP A 350 2.67 11.74 -10.91
CA ASP A 350 3.00 10.68 -11.87
C ASP A 350 4.22 9.84 -11.42
N GLU A 351 5.24 10.51 -10.88
CA GLU A 351 6.47 9.89 -10.36
C GLU A 351 6.26 8.94 -9.15
N ARG A 352 5.05 8.89 -8.59
CA ARG A 352 4.67 8.00 -7.48
C ARG A 352 3.89 6.77 -7.93
N VAL A 353 3.52 6.67 -9.21
CA VAL A 353 2.68 5.59 -9.75
C VAL A 353 3.43 4.87 -10.87
N TYR A 354 3.84 3.64 -10.56
CA TYR A 354 4.66 2.79 -11.43
C TYR A 354 3.84 1.65 -12.00
N PHE A 355 4.23 1.19 -13.18
CA PHE A 355 3.77 -0.08 -13.72
C PHE A 355 4.78 -1.17 -13.37
N ILE A 356 4.28 -2.33 -12.98
CA ILE A 356 5.06 -3.57 -12.99
C ILE A 356 4.59 -4.46 -14.15
N ASP A 357 5.35 -5.54 -14.42
CA ASP A 357 5.06 -6.38 -15.57
C ASP A 357 3.65 -6.98 -15.49
N THR A 358 2.97 -7.06 -16.64
CA THR A 358 1.61 -7.59 -16.69
C THR A 358 1.58 -9.09 -16.47
N THR A 359 0.56 -9.58 -15.80
CA THR A 359 0.39 -11.00 -15.50
C THR A 359 -0.84 -11.60 -16.18
N LEU A 360 -0.74 -12.89 -16.51
CA LEU A 360 -1.89 -13.72 -16.91
C LEU A 360 -2.47 -14.36 -15.65
N GLY A 361 -3.61 -13.86 -15.21
CA GLY A 361 -4.33 -14.32 -14.04
C GLY A 361 -5.41 -15.34 -14.37
N LYS A 362 -6.14 -15.75 -13.32
CA LYS A 362 -7.39 -16.51 -13.43
C LYS A 362 -8.56 -15.56 -13.20
N PRO A 363 -9.68 -15.74 -13.92
CA PRO A 363 -10.86 -14.94 -13.64
C PRO A 363 -11.53 -15.38 -12.34
N GLU A 364 -12.27 -14.46 -11.73
CA GLU A 364 -13.23 -14.74 -10.69
C GLU A 364 -14.39 -15.61 -11.22
N LYS A 365 -15.21 -16.14 -10.30
CA LYS A 365 -16.36 -17.00 -10.68
C LYS A 365 -17.36 -16.33 -11.62
N ASP A 366 -17.45 -15.00 -11.56
CA ASP A 366 -18.30 -14.17 -12.42
C ASP A 366 -17.60 -13.69 -13.70
N GLY A 367 -16.37 -14.16 -13.95
CA GLY A 367 -15.56 -13.83 -15.12
C GLY A 367 -14.66 -12.61 -14.95
N ARG A 368 -14.88 -11.78 -13.92
CA ARG A 368 -14.09 -10.56 -13.70
C ARG A 368 -12.61 -10.87 -13.49
N VAL A 369 -11.78 -9.90 -13.83
CA VAL A 369 -10.33 -10.02 -13.68
C VAL A 369 -9.85 -8.98 -12.67
N ILE A 370 -9.04 -9.42 -11.72
CA ILE A 370 -8.48 -8.59 -10.66
C ILE A 370 -7.07 -8.17 -11.05
N SER A 371 -6.82 -6.87 -11.10
CA SER A 371 -5.49 -6.28 -11.19
C SER A 371 -5.02 -5.91 -9.78
N PRO A 372 -3.98 -6.56 -9.25
CA PRO A 372 -3.46 -6.23 -7.93
C PRO A 372 -2.65 -4.93 -7.94
N LEU A 373 -2.64 -4.27 -6.79
CA LEU A 373 -1.87 -3.08 -6.51
C LEU A 373 -0.87 -3.39 -5.40
N HIS A 374 0.31 -2.78 -5.47
CA HIS A 374 1.36 -2.97 -4.46
C HIS A 374 1.83 -1.61 -3.92
N LEU A 375 2.23 -1.60 -2.65
CA LEU A 375 2.79 -0.40 -2.00
C LEU A 375 4.26 -0.64 -1.71
N ASP A 376 5.08 0.31 -2.12
CA ASP A 376 6.50 0.33 -1.84
C ASP A 376 6.93 1.64 -1.17
N SER A 377 8.14 1.64 -0.63
CA SER A 377 8.81 2.79 -0.02
C SER A 377 10.21 2.95 -0.61
N GLU A 378 10.59 4.20 -0.89
CA GLU A 378 11.90 4.58 -1.42
C GLU A 378 13.14 4.04 -0.65
#